data_AF-A0A432F9L4-F1
#
_entry.id   AF-A0A432F9L4-F1
#
_cell.length_a   1.000
_cell.length_b   1.000
_cell.length_c   1.000
_cell.angle_alpha   90.00
_cell.angle_beta   90.00
_cell.angle_gamma   90.00
#
_symmetry.space_group_name_H-M   'P 1'
#
loop_
_entity.id
_entity.type
_entity.pdbx_description
1 polymer ?
#
loop_
_entity_poly.entity_id
_entity_poly.type
_entity_poly.pdbx_seq_one_letter_code
_entity_poly.pdbx_strand_id
1 'polypeptide(L)'
;MSSGLIFLGTIITLINSKGMSVIELGESQARGLGVSVKRVRVLNIISLVLLVPTSVLIVGNVAFIGLISTHVVRIFFRTRDYKKLIPLTALVGMSIALLGLLLNILVPKMNSSIWTTIIGAPLLIYLG
;
A
#
# COMPACT_ATOMS: atom_id res chain seq x y z
N MET A 1 -0.26 -13.78 17.45
CA MET A 1 1.09 -13.17 17.33
C MET A 1 1.20 -12.29 16.08
N SER A 2 0.78 -12.76 14.91
CA SER A 2 0.88 -12.02 13.64
C SER A 2 0.09 -10.70 13.58
N SER A 3 -1.05 -10.63 14.29
CA SER A 3 -1.88 -9.41 14.38
C SER A 3 -1.15 -8.24 15.06
N GLY A 4 -0.30 -8.50 16.06
CA GLY A 4 0.48 -7.48 16.75
C GLY A 4 1.52 -6.82 15.85
N LEU A 5 2.17 -7.60 14.98
CA LEU A 5 3.14 -7.10 14.01
C LEU A 5 2.49 -6.18 12.96
N ILE A 6 1.32 -6.58 12.45
CA ILE A 6 0.56 -5.75 11.50
C ILE A 6 0.12 -4.45 12.16
N PHE A 7 -0.38 -4.53 13.39
CA PHE A 7 -0.82 -3.34 14.13
C PHE A 7 0.33 -2.36 14.38
N LEU A 8 1.49 -2.86 14.86
CA LEU A 8 2.68 -2.05 15.06
C LEU A 8 3.18 -1.41 13.76
N GLY A 9 3.31 -2.19 12.69
CA GLY A 9 3.74 -1.67 11.38
C GLY A 9 2.79 -0.59 10.84
N THR A 10 1.48 -0.77 11.05
CA THR A 10 0.47 0.21 10.65
C THR A 10 0.60 1.50 11.44
N ILE A 11 0.77 1.42 12.77
CA ILE A 11 0.99 2.60 13.63
C ILE A 11 2.23 3.38 13.19
N ILE A 12 3.37 2.68 12.98
CA ILE A 12 4.61 3.33 12.56
C ILE A 12 4.40 4.06 11.22
N THR A 13 3.74 3.40 10.26
CA THR A 13 3.42 4.01 8.95
C THR A 13 2.55 5.26 9.09
N LEU A 14 1.50 5.21 9.93
CA LEU A 14 0.60 6.34 10.14
C LEU A 14 1.29 7.53 10.82
N ILE A 15 2.14 7.27 11.82
CA ILE A 15 2.92 8.33 12.48
C ILE A 15 3.90 8.98 11.49
N ASN A 16 4.51 8.18 10.62
CA ASN A 16 5.52 8.64 9.66
C ASN A 16 4.92 9.33 8.41
N SER A 17 3.61 9.19 8.19
CA SER A 17 2.89 9.71 7.02
C SER A 17 3.15 11.18 6.71
N LYS A 18 3.19 12.06 7.73
CA LYS A 18 3.48 13.49 7.53
C LYS A 18 4.87 13.72 6.93
N GLY A 19 5.86 12.97 7.43
CA GLY A 19 7.23 13.05 6.92
C GLY A 19 7.32 12.59 5.46
N MET A 20 6.55 11.56 5.09
CA MET A 20 6.47 11.07 3.72
C MET A 20 5.88 12.12 2.77
N SER A 21 4.75 12.75 3.14
CA SER A 21 4.13 13.82 2.35
C SER A 21 5.08 14.99 2.10
N VAL A 22 5.88 15.36 3.10
CA VAL A 22 6.84 16.46 2.96
C VAL A 22 8.03 16.07 2.08
N ILE A 23 8.52 14.83 2.18
CA ILE A 23 9.60 14.33 1.32
C ILE A 23 9.18 14.29 -0.16
N GLU A 24 7.90 14.02 -0.45
CA GLU A 24 7.37 14.01 -1.82
C GLU A 24 7.47 15.38 -2.52
N LEU A 25 7.54 16.49 -1.77
CA LEU A 25 7.78 17.83 -2.33
C LEU A 25 9.23 18.02 -2.84
N GLY A 26 10.16 17.22 -2.32
CA GLY A 26 11.59 17.26 -2.65
C GLY A 26 12.47 17.19 -1.41
N GLU A 27 13.63 16.56 -1.53
CA GLU A 27 14.50 16.29 -0.38
C GLU A 27 15.08 17.58 0.23
N SER A 28 15.44 18.57 -0.60
CA SER A 28 15.94 19.87 -0.15
C SER A 28 14.87 20.65 0.62
N GLN A 29 13.64 20.67 0.12
CA GLN A 29 12.50 21.33 0.75
C GLN A 29 12.14 20.66 2.09
N ALA A 30 12.15 19.32 2.12
CA ALA A 30 11.89 18.59 3.36
C ALA A 30 12.92 18.87 4.45
N ARG A 31 14.21 18.90 4.09
CA ARG A 31 15.28 19.29 5.03
C ARG A 31 15.12 20.73 5.52
N GLY A 32 14.73 21.66 4.63
CA GLY A 32 14.44 23.06 4.99
C GLY A 32 13.28 23.21 5.99
N LEU A 33 12.31 22.29 5.97
CA LEU A 33 11.19 22.23 6.92
C LEU A 33 11.52 21.46 8.21
N GLY A 34 12.79 21.13 8.45
CA GLY A 34 13.25 20.41 9.64
C GLY A 34 12.95 18.91 9.64
N VAL A 35 12.51 18.34 8.52
CA VAL A 35 12.22 16.91 8.42
C VAL A 35 13.53 16.14 8.25
N SER A 36 13.79 15.21 9.16
CA SER A 36 14.91 14.27 9.03
C SER A 36 14.57 13.17 8.02
N VAL A 37 14.97 13.37 6.76
CA VAL A 37 14.75 12.44 5.65
C VAL A 37 15.24 11.02 5.99
N LYS A 38 16.41 10.92 6.64
CA LYS A 38 16.98 9.64 7.08
C LYS A 38 16.06 8.90 8.07
N ARG A 39 15.53 9.60 9.08
CA ARG A 39 14.62 8.99 10.07
C ARG A 39 13.34 8.50 9.40
N VAL A 40 12.74 9.31 8.53
CA VAL A 40 11.50 8.94 7.82
C VAL A 40 11.73 7.70 6.94
N ARG A 41 12.85 7.62 6.22
CA ARG A 41 13.19 6.43 5.41
C ARG A 41 13.39 5.18 6.26
N VAL A 42 14.11 5.28 7.38
CA VAL A 42 14.32 4.14 8.30
C VAL A 42 13.00 3.63 8.88
N LEU A 43 12.13 4.52 9.36
CA LEU A 43 10.82 4.13 9.88
C LEU A 43 9.93 3.49 8.82
N ASN A 44 10.00 3.94 7.57
CA ASN A 44 9.32 3.29 6.46
C ASN A 44 9.84 1.89 6.18
N ILE A 45 11.16 1.70 6.17
CA ILE A 45 11.76 0.37 5.97
C ILE A 45 11.31 -0.59 7.09
N ILE A 46 11.35 -0.13 8.35
CA ILE A 46 10.86 -0.93 9.49
C ILE A 46 9.39 -1.31 9.29
N SER A 47 8.55 -0.36 8.89
CA SER A 47 7.13 -0.62 8.64
C SER A 47 6.93 -1.65 7.53
N LEU A 48 7.67 -1.54 6.41
CA LEU A 48 7.61 -2.49 5.30
C LEU A 48 8.03 -3.89 5.72
N VAL A 49 9.12 -4.01 6.48
CA VAL A 49 9.62 -5.30 6.99
C VAL A 49 8.63 -5.95 7.96
N LEU A 50 7.86 -5.17 8.71
CA LEU A 50 6.81 -5.71 9.59
C LEU A 50 5.55 -6.10 8.82
N LEU A 51 5.12 -5.27 7.87
CA LEU A 51 3.83 -5.43 7.18
C LEU A 51 3.89 -6.46 6.06
N VAL A 52 4.88 -6.37 5.17
CA VAL A 52 4.91 -7.14 3.92
C VAL A 52 5.05 -8.65 4.15
N PRO A 53 6.12 -9.16 4.80
CA PRO A 53 6.29 -10.61 4.97
C PRO A 53 5.19 -11.21 5.86
N THR A 54 4.75 -10.49 6.90
CA THR A 54 3.64 -10.94 7.75
C THR A 54 2.34 -11.10 6.95
N SER A 55 2.04 -10.18 6.03
CA SER A 55 0.86 -10.26 5.17
C SER A 55 0.95 -11.44 4.19
N VAL A 56 2.12 -11.65 3.58
CA VAL A 56 2.35 -12.75 2.63
C VAL A 56 2.26 -14.11 3.32
N LEU A 57 2.74 -14.24 4.56
CA LEU A 57 2.63 -15.49 5.33
C LEU A 57 1.17 -15.84 5.69
N ILE A 58 0.30 -14.84 5.87
CA ILE A 58 -1.10 -15.06 6.24
C ILE A 58 -1.97 -15.34 5.02
N VAL A 59 -1.84 -14.52 3.98
CA VAL A 59 -2.75 -14.49 2.83
C VAL A 59 -2.19 -15.27 1.63
N GLY A 60 -0.89 -15.57 1.64
CA GLY A 60 -0.17 -16.07 0.47
C GLY A 60 0.29 -14.95 -0.44
N ASN A 61 0.85 -15.31 -1.60
CA ASN A 61 1.37 -14.34 -2.55
C ASN A 61 0.22 -13.57 -3.23
N VAL A 62 0.20 -12.25 -3.06
CA VAL A 62 -0.81 -11.35 -3.63
C VAL A 62 -0.11 -10.37 -4.56
N ALA A 63 -0.48 -10.36 -5.83
CA ALA A 63 0.15 -9.52 -6.85
C ALA A 63 -0.76 -8.33 -7.22
N PHE A 64 -0.13 -7.22 -7.64
CA PHE A 64 -0.74 -6.00 -8.17
C PHE A 64 -1.63 -5.16 -7.25
N ILE A 65 -2.19 -5.69 -6.15
CA ILE A 65 -3.14 -4.95 -5.28
C ILE A 65 -2.56 -3.62 -4.80
N GLY A 66 -1.34 -3.61 -4.28
CA GLY A 66 -0.72 -2.39 -3.74
C GLY A 66 -0.45 -1.31 -4.81
N LEU A 67 -0.17 -1.73 -6.05
CA LEU A 67 0.03 -0.82 -7.16
C LEU A 67 -1.32 -0.24 -7.61
N ILE A 68 -2.29 -1.10 -7.93
CA ILE A 68 -3.62 -0.67 -8.39
C ILE A 68 -4.26 0.25 -7.35
N SER A 69 -4.25 -0.12 -6.07
CA SER A 69 -4.90 0.68 -5.03
C SER A 69 -4.29 2.08 -4.92
N THR A 70 -2.96 2.20 -5.03
CA THR A 70 -2.26 3.49 -4.97
C THR A 70 -2.60 4.37 -6.17
N HIS A 71 -2.62 3.82 -7.39
CA HIS A 71 -2.97 4.58 -8.59
C HIS A 71 -4.45 5.01 -8.58
N VAL A 72 -5.36 4.09 -8.25
CA VAL A 72 -6.80 4.38 -8.14
C VAL A 72 -7.04 5.52 -7.14
N VAL A 73 -6.43 5.47 -5.95
CA VAL A 73 -6.61 6.52 -4.95
C VAL A 73 -6.05 7.86 -5.43
N ARG A 74 -4.84 7.86 -6.02
CA ARG A 74 -4.21 9.08 -6.53
C ARG A 74 -5.06 9.75 -7.62
N ILE A 75 -5.71 8.98 -8.49
CA ILE A 75 -6.52 9.51 -9.59
C ILE A 75 -7.89 9.96 -9.09
N PHE A 76 -8.57 9.11 -8.32
CA PHE A 76 -9.95 9.35 -7.91
C PHE A 76 -10.06 10.40 -6.81
N PHE A 77 -9.19 10.32 -5.79
CA PHE A 77 -9.22 11.26 -4.65
C PHE A 77 -8.27 12.45 -4.83
N ARG A 78 -7.46 12.47 -5.90
CA ARG A 78 -6.51 13.55 -6.24
C ARG A 78 -5.64 13.99 -5.06
N THR A 79 -5.26 13.03 -4.20
CA THR A 79 -4.47 13.31 -3.00
C THR A 79 -3.05 12.79 -3.16
N ARG A 80 -2.08 13.62 -2.78
CA ARG A 80 -0.68 13.22 -2.56
C ARG A 80 -0.30 13.22 -1.09
N ASP A 81 -1.18 13.67 -0.20
CA ASP A 81 -0.92 13.60 1.24
C ASP A 81 -1.01 12.16 1.73
N TYR A 82 0.12 11.60 2.18
CA TYR A 82 0.23 10.24 2.72
C TYR A 82 -0.69 10.00 3.92
N LYS A 83 -1.05 11.03 4.70
CA LYS A 83 -2.03 10.90 5.78
C LYS A 83 -3.39 10.40 5.29
N LYS A 84 -3.80 10.84 4.10
CA LYS A 84 -5.04 10.41 3.46
C LYS A 84 -4.79 9.22 2.54
N LEU A 85 -3.65 9.20 1.86
CA LEU A 85 -3.31 8.15 0.90
C LEU A 85 -3.25 6.79 1.58
N ILE A 86 -2.55 6.65 2.71
CA ILE A 86 -2.37 5.36 3.41
C ILE A 86 -3.70 4.69 3.78
N PRO A 87 -4.64 5.33 4.50
CA PRO A 87 -5.91 4.69 4.84
C PRO A 87 -6.79 4.44 3.61
N LEU A 88 -6.80 5.34 2.63
CA LEU A 88 -7.59 5.17 1.41
C LEU A 88 -7.06 4.01 0.57
N THR A 89 -5.74 3.86 0.41
CA THR A 89 -5.16 2.75 -0.37
C THR A 89 -5.33 1.42 0.34
N ALA A 90 -5.33 1.41 1.67
CA ALA A 90 -5.69 0.22 2.45
C ALA A 90 -7.15 -0.21 2.19
N LEU A 91 -8.10 0.73 2.22
CA LEU A 91 -9.53 0.46 1.96
C LEU A 91 -9.78 -0.01 0.51
N VAL A 92 -9.18 0.67 -0.47
CA VAL A 92 -9.28 0.27 -1.88
C VAL A 92 -8.62 -1.08 -2.10
N GLY A 93 -7.44 -1.31 -1.51
CA GLY A 93 -6.74 -2.60 -1.60
C GLY A 93 -7.55 -3.75 -0.99
N MET A 94 -8.17 -3.52 0.18
CA MET A 94 -9.09 -4.48 0.82
C MET A 94 -10.28 -4.80 -0.08
N SER A 95 -10.86 -3.79 -0.74
CA SER A 95 -11.99 -3.96 -1.65
C SER A 95 -11.59 -4.80 -2.88
N ILE A 96 -10.42 -4.54 -3.45
CA ILE A 96 -9.87 -5.34 -4.58
C ILE A 96 -9.63 -6.80 -4.15
N ALA A 97 -9.05 -7.01 -2.96
CA ALA A 97 -8.81 -8.34 -2.43
C ALA A 97 -10.13 -9.12 -2.20
N LEU A 98 -11.16 -8.45 -1.66
CA LEU A 98 -12.47 -9.03 -1.45
C LEU A 98 -13.16 -9.42 -2.76
N LEU A 99 -13.07 -8.55 -3.78
CA LEU A 99 -13.56 -8.86 -5.13
C LEU A 99 -12.86 -10.08 -5.73
N GLY A 100 -11.53 -10.18 -5.57
CA GLY A 100 -10.78 -11.36 -6.02
C GLY A 100 -11.23 -12.65 -5.33
N LEU A 101 -11.55 -12.59 -4.04
CA LEU A 101 -12.08 -13.74 -3.30
C LEU A 101 -13.49 -14.13 -3.78
N LEU A 102 -14.36 -13.16 -4.03
CA LEU A 102 -15.71 -13.41 -4.57
C LEU A 102 -15.65 -14.06 -5.96
N LEU A 103 -14.73 -13.64 -6.83
CA LEU A 103 -14.53 -14.24 -8.15
C LEU A 103 -14.03 -15.69 -8.07
N ASN A 104 -13.23 -16.04 -7.06
CA ASN A 104 -12.81 -17.43 -6.85
C ASN A 104 -13.98 -18.36 -6.52
N ILE A 105 -15.07 -17.87 -5.94
CA ILE A 105 -16.27 -18.69 -5.71
C ILE A 105 -16.86 -19.17 -7.05
N LEU A 106 -16.79 -18.32 -8.08
CA LEU A 106 -17.28 -18.63 -9.43
C LEU A 106 -16.33 -19.58 -10.18
N VAL A 107 -15.01 -19.50 -9.92
CA VAL A 107 -14.00 -20.37 -10.54
C VAL A 107 -13.05 -20.93 -9.48
N PRO A 108 -13.41 -22.03 -8.80
CA PRO A 108 -12.72 -22.53 -7.60
C PRO A 108 -11.26 -22.98 -7.80
N LYS A 109 -10.83 -23.19 -9.04
CA LYS A 109 -9.46 -23.64 -9.37
C LYS A 109 -8.47 -22.50 -9.58
N MET A 110 -8.93 -21.25 -9.60
CA MET A 110 -8.05 -20.08 -9.79
C MET A 110 -7.68 -19.46 -8.44
N ASN A 111 -6.42 -19.02 -8.33
CA ASN A 111 -5.95 -18.23 -7.20
C ASN A 111 -6.42 -16.77 -7.38
N SER A 112 -6.78 -16.08 -6.29
CA SER A 112 -7.24 -14.68 -6.32
C SER A 112 -6.20 -13.74 -6.95
N SER A 113 -4.92 -14.08 -6.83
CA SER A 113 -3.80 -13.32 -7.39
C SER A 113 -3.77 -13.34 -8.92
N ILE A 114 -4.38 -14.35 -9.56
CA ILE A 114 -4.48 -14.44 -11.01
C ILE A 114 -5.49 -13.40 -11.51
N TRP A 115 -6.64 -13.28 -10.84
CA TRP A 115 -7.64 -12.25 -11.16
C TRP A 115 -7.07 -10.85 -11.05
N THR A 116 -6.36 -10.56 -9.95
CA THR A 116 -5.77 -9.23 -9.75
C THR A 116 -4.64 -8.94 -10.75
N THR A 117 -3.95 -9.96 -11.25
CA THR A 117 -2.90 -9.80 -12.28
C THR A 117 -3.49 -9.55 -13.66
N ILE A 118 -4.50 -10.33 -14.08
CA ILE A 118 -5.16 -10.17 -15.39
C ILE A 118 -5.76 -8.78 -15.53
N ILE A 119 -6.35 -8.26 -14.46
CA ILE A 119 -6.96 -6.93 -14.45
C ILE A 119 -5.90 -5.84 -14.20
N GLY A 120 -4.99 -6.09 -13.26
CA GLY A 120 -4.02 -5.12 -12.79
C GLY A 120 -2.93 -4.77 -13.80
N ALA A 121 -2.39 -5.75 -14.50
CA ALA A 121 -1.28 -5.51 -15.43
C ALA A 121 -1.68 -4.59 -16.60
N PRO A 122 -2.81 -4.81 -17.32
CA PRO A 122 -3.26 -3.87 -18.35
C PRO A 122 -3.59 -2.48 -17.81
N LEU A 123 -4.22 -2.40 -16.63
CA LEU A 123 -4.52 -1.11 -15.99
C LEU A 123 -3.25 -0.32 -15.70
N LEU A 124 -2.19 -0.97 -15.20
CA LEU A 124 -0.93 -0.29 -14.94
C LEU A 124 -0.21 0.14 -16.21
N ILE A 125 -0.27 -0.64 -17.29
CA ILE A 125 0.29 -0.23 -18.58
C ILE A 125 -0.43 1.00 -19.13
N TYR A 126 -1.75 1.08 -18.93
CA TYR A 126 -2.54 2.24 -19.37
C TYR A 126 -2.33 3.48 -18.50
N LEU A 127 -2.07 3.30 -17.20
CA LEU A 127 -2.01 4.36 -16.20
C LEU A 127 -0.58 4.84 -15.86
N GLY A 128 0.44 4.05 -16.21
CA GLY A 128 1.86 4.36 -16.02
C GLY A 128 2.42 5.18 -17.16
#